data_AF-A0A376ZYT3-F1
#
_entry.id   AF-A0A376ZYT3-F1
#
_cell.length_a   1.000
_cell.length_b   1.000
_cell.length_c   1.000
_cell.angle_alpha   90.00
_cell.angle_beta   90.00
_cell.angle_gamma   90.00
#
_symmetry.space_group_name_H-M   'P 1'
#
loop_
_entity.id
_entity.type
_entity.pdbx_description
1 polymer ?
#
loop_
_entity_poly.entity_id
_entity_poly.type
_entity_poly.pdbx_seq_one_letter_code
_entity_poly.pdbx_strand_id
1 'polypeptide(L)'
;MLIPDVVGFKLTGKLREGITATDLVLTVTQMLRKHGVVGKFVEFYGDGLDSLPLADRATIANMSPEYGATCGFFPIDAVTLDYMRLSGRSEDQVELVEKICQSAGHVA
;
A
#
# COMPACT_ATOMS: atom_id res chain seq x y z
N MET A 1 -8.57 13.90 -15.58
CA MET A 1 -7.83 14.33 -14.37
C MET A 1 -6.51 14.90 -14.84
N LEU A 2 -5.99 15.99 -14.22
CA LEU A 2 -4.61 16.42 -14.45
C LEU A 2 -3.67 15.31 -13.96
N ILE A 3 -2.48 15.17 -14.56
CA ILE A 3 -1.49 14.19 -14.09
C ILE A 3 -1.06 14.62 -12.67
N PRO A 4 -1.29 13.80 -11.64
CA PRO A 4 -0.98 14.16 -10.26
C PRO A 4 0.52 14.00 -9.99
N ASP A 5 1.04 14.81 -9.08
CA ASP A 5 2.33 14.53 -8.46
C ASP A 5 2.25 13.25 -7.62
N VAL A 6 3.33 12.47 -7.60
CA VAL A 6 3.45 11.26 -6.79
C VAL A 6 4.47 11.49 -5.67
N VAL A 7 4.04 11.26 -4.43
CA VAL A 7 4.88 11.31 -3.24
C VAL A 7 5.21 9.89 -2.81
N GLY A 8 6.48 9.50 -2.94
CA GLY A 8 6.95 8.21 -2.46
C GLY A 8 7.09 8.19 -0.93
N PHE A 9 6.37 7.29 -0.26
CA PHE A 9 6.47 7.04 1.18
C PHE A 9 7.28 5.76 1.43
N LYS A 10 8.53 5.91 1.84
CA LYS A 10 9.42 4.77 2.11
C LYS A 10 9.20 4.20 3.50
N LEU A 11 8.79 2.94 3.58
CA LEU A 11 8.73 2.15 4.81
C LEU A 11 9.98 1.29 4.92
N THR A 12 10.64 1.34 6.07
CA THR A 12 11.89 0.62 6.34
C THR A 12 11.85 -0.09 7.68
N GLY A 13 12.52 -1.24 7.77
CA GLY A 13 12.58 -2.02 9.01
C GLY A 13 11.26 -2.72 9.33
N LYS A 14 11.05 -3.06 10.61
CA LYS A 14 9.89 -3.83 11.08
C LYS A 14 9.27 -3.16 12.30
N LEU A 15 7.96 -3.34 12.48
CA LEU A 15 7.27 -2.89 13.69
C LEU A 15 7.85 -3.60 14.91
N ARG A 16 8.04 -2.85 16.00
CA ARG A 16 8.49 -3.42 17.28
C ARG A 16 7.34 -4.16 17.93
N GLU A 17 7.67 -5.12 18.78
CA GLU A 17 6.68 -5.81 19.61
C GLU A 17 5.88 -4.79 20.44
N GLY A 18 4.56 -5.03 20.53
CA GLY A 18 3.62 -4.13 21.21
C GLY A 18 3.12 -2.95 20.37
N ILE A 19 3.69 -2.69 19.19
CA ILE A 19 3.15 -1.70 18.25
C ILE A 19 1.97 -2.30 17.49
N THR A 20 0.86 -1.56 17.42
CA THR A 20 -0.36 -1.98 16.75
C THR A 20 -0.45 -1.41 15.33
N ALA A 21 -1.34 -1.99 14.51
CA ALA A 21 -1.71 -1.45 13.21
C ALA A 21 -2.20 0.01 13.31
N THR A 22 -2.99 0.31 14.35
CA THR A 22 -3.50 1.67 14.60
C THR A 22 -2.38 2.66 14.84
N ASP A 23 -1.35 2.29 15.62
CA ASP A 23 -0.21 3.17 15.88
C ASP A 23 0.53 3.52 14.57
N LEU A 24 0.75 2.52 13.72
CA LEU A 24 1.36 2.72 12.41
C LEU A 24 0.51 3.66 11.54
N VAL A 25 -0.78 3.35 11.38
CA VAL A 25 -1.70 4.08 10.51
C VAL A 25 -1.81 5.56 10.95
N LEU A 26 -1.96 5.82 12.25
CA LEU A 26 -2.05 7.18 12.76
C LEU A 26 -0.72 7.93 12.60
N THR A 27 0.41 7.25 12.75
CA THR A 27 1.74 7.84 12.52
C THR A 27 1.91 8.23 11.06
N VAL A 28 1.61 7.33 10.12
CA VAL A 28 1.68 7.60 8.67
C VAL A 28 0.76 8.77 8.30
N THR A 29 -0.48 8.75 8.77
CA THR A 29 -1.46 9.82 8.53
C THR A 29 -0.94 11.17 9.04
N GLN A 30 -0.41 11.21 10.26
CA GLN A 30 0.14 12.43 10.87
C GLN A 30 1.35 12.97 10.09
N MET A 31 2.25 12.09 9.64
CA MET A 31 3.41 12.46 8.82
C MET A 31 2.99 13.03 7.46
N LEU A 32 2.08 12.36 6.76
CA LEU A 32 1.60 12.80 5.44
C LEU A 32 0.83 14.12 5.52
N ARG A 33 -0.02 14.29 6.54
CA ARG A 33 -0.74 15.54 6.78
C ARG A 33 0.22 16.70 7.03
N LYS A 34 1.29 16.47 7.80
CA LYS A 34 2.35 17.47 8.04
C LYS A 34 3.15 17.78 6.77
N HIS A 35 3.39 16.79 5.91
CA HIS A 35 4.11 16.96 4.65
C HIS A 35 3.32 17.75 3.61
N GLY A 36 1.99 17.61 3.58
CA GLY A 36 1.11 18.34 2.66
C GLY A 36 0.96 17.63 1.31
N VAL A 37 0.12 16.60 1.29
CA VAL A 37 -0.14 15.76 0.10
C VAL A 37 -1.50 16.01 -0.55
N VAL A 38 -2.08 17.20 -0.32
CA VAL A 38 -3.40 17.56 -0.86
C VAL A 38 -3.42 17.46 -2.39
N GLY A 39 -4.31 16.62 -2.92
CA GLY A 39 -4.47 16.43 -4.37
C GLY A 39 -3.34 15.64 -5.05
N LYS A 40 -2.45 15.02 -4.28
CA LYS A 40 -1.34 14.20 -4.78
C LYS A 40 -1.63 12.72 -4.61
N PHE A 41 -0.89 11.89 -5.33
CA PHE A 41 -0.85 10.44 -5.08
C PHE A 41 0.24 10.16 -4.04
N VAL A 42 -0.01 9.21 -3.15
CA VAL A 42 1.01 8.70 -2.23
C VAL A 42 1.28 7.26 -2.60
N GLU A 43 2.53 6.93 -2.95
CA GLU A 43 2.94 5.57 -3.29
C GLU A 43 3.82 5.01 -2.17
N PHE A 44 3.40 3.89 -1.59
CA PHE A 44 4.12 3.22 -0.51
C PHE A 44 5.12 2.22 -1.09
N TYR A 45 6.37 2.27 -0.61
CA TYR A 45 7.45 1.39 -1.08
C TYR A 45 8.49 1.12 0.01
N GLY A 46 9.40 0.19 -0.24
CA GLY A 46 10.51 -0.14 0.65
C GLY A 46 10.36 -1.48 1.38
N ASP A 47 11.43 -1.91 2.04
CA ASP A 47 11.56 -3.21 2.71
C ASP A 47 10.58 -3.41 3.87
N GLY A 48 10.02 -2.33 4.42
CA GLY A 48 9.00 -2.43 5.45
C GLY A 48 7.67 -3.01 4.96
N LEU A 49 7.37 -2.94 3.66
CA LEU A 49 6.11 -3.47 3.09
C LEU A 49 6.01 -4.99 3.23
N ASP A 50 7.12 -5.71 3.09
CA ASP A 50 7.18 -7.18 3.12
C ASP A 50 6.67 -7.74 4.46
N SER A 51 6.74 -6.93 5.53
CA SER A 51 6.28 -7.31 6.87
C SER A 51 4.85 -6.87 7.18
N LEU A 52 4.19 -6.13 6.28
CA LEU A 52 2.87 -5.56 6.51
C LEU A 52 1.77 -6.45 5.92
N PRO A 53 0.83 -6.96 6.75
CA PRO A 53 -0.36 -7.64 6.27
C PRO A 53 -1.21 -6.74 5.36
N LEU A 54 -1.97 -7.35 4.46
CA LEU A 54 -2.83 -6.60 3.53
C LEU A 54 -3.85 -5.71 4.25
N ALA A 55 -4.39 -6.14 5.39
CA ALA A 55 -5.36 -5.37 6.18
C ALA A 55 -4.80 -4.01 6.63
N ASP A 56 -3.54 -3.97 7.04
CA ASP A 56 -2.87 -2.74 7.48
C ASP A 56 -2.64 -1.80 6.30
N ARG A 57 -2.19 -2.34 5.16
CA ARG A 57 -2.04 -1.59 3.91
C ARG A 57 -3.36 -0.97 3.47
N ALA A 58 -4.45 -1.75 3.51
CA ALA A 58 -5.79 -1.29 3.19
C ALA A 58 -6.27 -0.20 4.16
N THR A 59 -5.93 -0.30 5.44
CA THR A 59 -6.28 0.72 6.44
C THR A 59 -5.55 2.04 6.18
N ILE A 60 -4.25 2.00 5.87
CA ILE A 60 -3.47 3.18 5.48
C ILE A 60 -4.04 3.83 4.21
N ALA A 61 -4.34 3.02 3.19
CA ALA A 61 -4.90 3.49 1.93
C ALA A 61 -6.30 4.10 2.11
N ASN A 62 -7.16 3.48 2.93
CA ASN A 62 -8.49 4.00 3.26
C ASN A 62 -8.43 5.37 3.94
N MET A 63 -7.36 5.64 4.70
CA MET A 63 -7.16 6.94 5.36
C MET A 63 -6.66 8.07 4.44
N SER A 64 -6.68 7.87 3.11
CA SER A 64 -6.29 8.90 2.14
C SER A 64 -6.97 10.27 2.35
N PRO A 65 -8.29 10.33 2.61
CA PRO A 65 -8.97 11.59 2.90
C PRO A 65 -8.41 12.32 4.13
N GLU A 66 -7.96 11.59 5.16
CA GLU A 66 -7.49 12.13 6.43
C GLU A 66 -6.12 12.82 6.33
N TYR A 67 -5.26 12.39 5.40
CA TYR A 67 -4.00 13.07 5.06
C TYR A 67 -4.07 13.93 3.78
N GLY A 68 -5.22 13.93 3.09
CA GLY A 68 -5.54 14.81 1.96
C GLY A 68 -5.11 14.30 0.59
N ALA A 69 -4.53 13.09 0.49
CA ALA A 69 -4.14 12.53 -0.79
C ALA A 69 -5.38 12.15 -1.62
N THR A 70 -5.22 12.17 -2.95
CA THR A 70 -6.25 11.61 -3.84
C THR A 70 -6.32 10.10 -3.73
N CYS A 71 -5.18 9.42 -3.53
CA CYS A 71 -5.11 8.01 -3.22
C CYS A 71 -3.80 7.65 -2.50
N GLY A 72 -3.86 6.56 -1.73
CA GLY A 72 -2.72 5.82 -1.21
C GLY A 72 -2.57 4.52 -1.99
N PHE A 73 -1.46 4.36 -2.69
CA PHE A 73 -1.18 3.25 -3.59
C PHE A 73 -0.13 2.32 -2.99
N PHE A 74 -0.48 1.03 -2.88
CA PHE A 74 0.45 -0.04 -2.59
C PHE A 74 0.62 -0.88 -3.86
N PRO A 75 1.85 -1.12 -4.33
CA PRO A 75 2.10 -2.03 -5.44
C PRO A 75 1.54 -3.43 -5.17
N ILE A 76 1.14 -4.11 -6.24
CA ILE A 76 0.83 -5.54 -6.19
C ILE A 76 2.13 -6.28 -5.86
N ASP A 77 2.04 -7.30 -5.02
CA ASP A 77 3.13 -8.17 -4.59
C ASP A 77 2.56 -9.52 -4.14
N ALA A 78 3.43 -10.43 -3.70
CA ALA A 78 3.05 -11.75 -3.19
C ALA A 78 1.98 -11.69 -2.09
N VAL A 79 2.04 -10.72 -1.16
CA VAL A 79 1.01 -10.54 -0.11
C VAL A 79 -0.36 -10.25 -0.73
N THR A 80 -0.39 -9.46 -1.80
CA THR A 80 -1.61 -9.16 -2.55
C THR A 80 -2.16 -10.41 -3.25
N LEU A 81 -1.31 -11.19 -3.91
CA LEU A 81 -1.72 -12.43 -4.58
C LEU A 81 -2.20 -13.49 -3.59
N ASP A 82 -1.52 -13.64 -2.46
CA ASP A 82 -1.92 -14.55 -1.38
C ASP A 82 -3.26 -14.15 -0.77
N TYR A 83 -3.51 -12.85 -0.62
CA TYR A 83 -4.81 -12.37 -0.16
C TYR A 83 -5.92 -12.62 -1.20
N MET A 84 -5.61 -12.55 -2.50
CA MET A 84 -6.58 -12.95 -3.54
C MET A 84 -6.97 -14.42 -3.40
N ARG A 85 -6.01 -15.32 -3.20
CA ARG A 85 -6.27 -16.74 -2.93
C ARG A 85 -7.11 -16.93 -1.66
N LEU A 86 -6.68 -16.29 -0.56
CA LEU A 86 -7.38 -16.34 0.74
C LEU A 86 -8.83 -15.88 0.63
N SER A 87 -9.10 -14.87 -0.19
CA SER A 87 -10.43 -14.31 -0.42
C SER A 87 -11.24 -15.03 -1.51
N GLY A 88 -10.81 -16.22 -1.93
CA GLY A 88 -11.57 -17.14 -2.77
C GLY A 88 -11.50 -16.88 -4.27
N ARG A 89 -10.49 -16.15 -4.76
CA ARG A 89 -10.25 -16.04 -6.22
C ARG A 89 -9.66 -17.37 -6.71
N SER A 90 -10.02 -17.79 -7.92
CA SER A 90 -9.50 -19.02 -8.51
C SER A 90 -8.01 -18.88 -8.83
N GLU A 91 -7.27 -19.99 -8.80
CA GLU A 91 -5.85 -19.98 -9.16
C GLU A 91 -5.63 -19.46 -10.59
N ASP A 92 -6.48 -19.84 -11.56
CA ASP A 92 -6.43 -19.30 -12.93
C ASP A 92 -6.49 -17.76 -12.97
N GLN A 93 -7.32 -17.15 -12.09
CA GLN A 93 -7.43 -15.70 -11.99
C GLN A 93 -6.20 -15.08 -11.34
N VAL A 94 -5.66 -15.71 -10.30
CA VAL A 94 -4.46 -15.21 -9.60
C VAL A 94 -3.25 -15.29 -10.53
N GLU A 95 -3.06 -16.39 -11.24
CA GLU A 95 -1.99 -16.54 -12.24
C GLU A 95 -2.11 -15.53 -13.38
N LEU A 96 -3.34 -15.27 -13.84
CA LEU A 96 -3.57 -14.26 -14.88
C LEU A 96 -3.14 -12.87 -14.39
N VAL A 97 -3.52 -12.49 -13.17
CA VAL A 97 -3.15 -11.22 -12.58
C VAL A 97 -1.64 -11.12 -12.40
N GLU A 98 -0.99 -12.16 -11.87
CA GLU A 98 0.47 -12.23 -11.72
C GLU A 98 1.19 -12.02 -13.06
N LYS A 99 0.80 -12.76 -14.10
CA LYS A 99 1.40 -12.64 -15.45
C LYS A 99 1.21 -11.25 -16.04
N ILE A 100 0.02 -10.66 -15.89
CA ILE A 100 -0.27 -9.29 -16.37
C ILE A 100 0.64 -8.29 -15.64
N CYS A 101 0.71 -8.36 -14.31
CA CYS A 101 1.53 -7.46 -13.50
C CYS A 101 3.02 -7.55 -13.87
N GLN A 102 3.56 -8.78 -13.98
CA GLN A 102 4.95 -9.01 -14.40
C GLN A 102 5.22 -8.43 -15.79
N SER A 103 4.31 -8.63 -16.75
CA SER A 103 4.45 -8.10 -18.11
C SER A 103 4.42 -6.57 -18.18
N ALA A 104 3.73 -5.94 -17.23
CA ALA A 104 3.65 -4.48 -17.09
C ALA A 104 4.84 -3.88 -16.31
N GLY A 105 5.80 -4.70 -15.87
CA GLY A 105 6.96 -4.24 -15.09
C GLY A 105 6.68 -4.04 -13.60
N HIS A 106 5.55 -4.55 -13.10
CA HIS A 106 5.30 -4.64 -11.67
C HIS A 106 5.87 -5.95 -11.12
N VAL A 107 6.45 -5.89 -9.92
CA VAL A 107 6.91 -7.09 -9.22
C VAL A 107 5.68 -7.87 -8.75
N ALA A 108 5.64 -9.18 -8.96
CA ALA A 108 4.70 -10.07 -8.30
C ALA A 108 5.44 -10.79 -7.17
#